data_AF-A0A024VNQ4-F1
#
_entry.id   AF-A0A024VNQ4-F1
#
_cell.length_a   1.000
_cell.length_b   1.000
_cell.length_c   1.000
_cell.angle_alpha   90.00
_cell.angle_beta   90.00
_cell.angle_gamma   90.00
#
_symmetry.space_group_name_H-M   'P 1'
#
loop_
_entity.id
_entity.type
_entity.pdbx_description
1 polymer ?
#
loop_
_entity_poly.entity_id
_entity_poly.type
_entity_poly.pdbx_seq_one_letter_code
_entity_poly.pdbx_strand_id
1 'polypeptide(L)'
;MDKINYLLDQRKTYIADIKLKNNKNNVYIWLSKIDSIINEEEKIHLYDESLRYFEKNDYIGKLSDIYISYAYYYYNKNEYTNCINIFKLALKQNAYFKSANEIANIFCAWIEIELLERNYKEALNIARLSIDINKKSYNTLYKSSTSILLYEDISLNNNLKNKNNYHTNFNLLSCMKLVSLIIDMEMNYGTIETTLNMFDFFYHSKCINVKMVLTLATYLYEKKYFNESFKVYEKALSVFHYPYVYPIYVNYINKYIQRYKDKNISYVRDLFKQAIYGNDNKTFIPKEFAKHIFLMYANFESNYGFIKKELSIYKEAIPFLEEPDKIKFYKIFISKVKQQSYKK
;
A
#
# COMPACT_ATOMS: atom_id res chain seq x y z
N MET A 1 -0.20 -18.04 48.08
CA MET A 1 -0.06 -17.97 46.62
C MET A 1 0.37 -16.57 46.17
N ASP A 2 -0.20 -15.52 46.74
CA ASP A 2 0.07 -14.12 46.32
C ASP A 2 1.52 -13.67 46.54
N LYS A 3 2.18 -14.13 47.62
CA LYS A 3 3.59 -13.79 47.88
C LYS A 3 4.57 -14.43 46.88
N ILE A 4 4.22 -15.61 46.35
CA ILE A 4 5.02 -16.28 45.31
C ILE A 4 4.83 -15.55 43.98
N ASN A 5 3.60 -15.16 43.65
CA ASN A 5 3.32 -14.37 42.45
C ASN A 5 4.05 -13.01 42.47
N TYR A 6 4.02 -12.31 43.61
CA TYR A 6 4.77 -11.06 43.79
C TYR A 6 6.28 -11.22 43.56
N LEU A 7 6.89 -12.27 44.12
CA LEU A 7 8.32 -12.55 43.93
C LEU A 7 8.64 -12.96 42.49
N LEU A 8 7.73 -13.66 41.81
CA LEU A 8 7.88 -14.00 40.40
C LEU A 8 7.83 -12.76 39.51
N ASP A 9 6.97 -11.79 39.84
CA ASP A 9 6.89 -10.53 39.10
C ASP A 9 8.10 -9.63 39.35
N GLN A 10 8.59 -9.55 40.59
CA GLN A 10 9.87 -8.88 40.87
C GLN A 10 11.07 -9.54 40.19
N ARG A 11 11.10 -10.88 40.12
CA ARG A 11 12.14 -11.58 39.36
C ARG A 11 12.12 -11.19 37.89
N LYS A 12 10.94 -11.05 37.27
CA LYS A 12 10.81 -10.62 35.87
C LYS A 12 11.35 -9.20 35.68
N THR A 13 11.02 -8.26 36.57
CA THR A 13 11.52 -6.88 36.49
C THR A 13 13.04 -6.82 36.63
N TYR A 14 13.63 -7.54 37.59
CA TYR A 14 15.09 -7.58 37.76
C TYR A 14 15.82 -8.23 36.59
N ILE A 15 15.26 -9.28 35.98
CA ILE A 15 15.83 -9.87 34.76
C ILE A 15 15.80 -8.86 33.61
N ALA A 16 14.71 -8.08 33.48
CA ALA A 16 14.61 -7.03 32.48
C ALA A 16 15.63 -5.90 32.73
N ASP A 17 15.87 -5.51 33.98
CA ASP A 17 16.90 -4.52 34.34
C ASP A 17 18.32 -4.96 34.00
N ILE A 18 18.66 -6.22 34.26
CA ILE A 18 19.97 -6.77 33.93
C ILE A 18 20.16 -6.77 32.40
N LYS A 19 19.12 -7.18 31.65
CA LYS A 19 19.15 -7.16 30.18
C LYS A 19 19.33 -5.74 29.63
N LEU A 20 18.66 -4.76 30.23
CA LEU A 20 18.78 -3.35 29.82
C LEU A 20 20.19 -2.83 30.09
N LYS A 21 20.80 -3.15 31.23
CA LYS A 21 22.19 -2.77 31.53
C LYS A 21 23.19 -3.34 30.53
N ASN A 22 22.98 -4.57 30.07
CA ASN A 22 23.86 -5.22 29.11
C ASN A 22 23.72 -4.66 27.69
N ASN A 23 22.51 -4.29 27.27
CA ASN A 23 22.19 -3.93 25.89
C ASN A 23 21.28 -2.69 25.80
N LYS A 24 21.77 -1.55 26.28
CA LYS A 24 21.00 -0.29 26.35
C LYS A 24 20.56 0.25 24.99
N ASN A 25 21.27 -0.09 23.91
CA ASN A 25 20.96 0.40 22.56
C ASN A 25 19.82 -0.38 21.89
N ASN A 26 19.34 -1.49 22.45
CA ASN A 26 18.30 -2.32 21.84
C ASN A 26 16.90 -1.92 22.32
N VAL A 27 16.09 -1.39 21.40
CA VAL A 27 14.70 -0.94 21.64
C VAL A 27 13.80 -2.06 22.19
N TYR A 28 13.96 -3.31 21.73
CA TYR A 28 13.11 -4.42 22.16
C TYR A 28 13.27 -4.78 23.64
N ILE A 29 14.45 -4.52 24.20
CA ILE A 29 14.74 -4.78 25.61
C ILE A 29 14.07 -3.72 26.49
N TRP A 30 14.04 -2.46 26.04
CA TRP A 30 13.26 -1.41 26.69
C TRP A 30 11.77 -1.75 26.69
N LEU A 31 11.22 -2.19 25.56
CA LEU A 31 9.81 -2.63 25.47
C LEU A 31 9.52 -3.82 26.41
N SER A 32 10.41 -4.82 26.45
CA SER A 32 10.25 -5.96 27.36
C SER A 32 10.25 -5.54 28.84
N LYS A 33 11.00 -4.49 29.19
CA LYS A 33 10.99 -3.91 30.53
C LYS A 33 9.69 -3.18 30.81
N ILE A 34 9.21 -2.37 29.86
CA ILE A 34 7.94 -1.65 29.92
C ILE A 34 6.76 -2.62 30.17
N ASP A 35 6.77 -3.77 29.51
CA ASP A 35 5.73 -4.80 29.67
C ASP A 35 5.82 -5.54 31.01
N SER A 36 7.02 -5.62 31.58
CA SER A 36 7.25 -6.30 32.87
C SER A 36 6.87 -5.43 34.08
N ILE A 37 6.72 -4.11 33.90
CA ILE A 37 6.37 -3.17 34.97
C ILE A 37 4.86 -3.13 35.17
N ILE A 38 4.43 -3.41 36.39
CA ILE A 38 3.02 -3.40 36.82
C ILE A 38 2.59 -1.98 37.27
N ASN A 39 3.52 -1.17 37.79
CA ASN A 39 3.26 0.18 38.29
C ASN A 39 3.10 1.20 37.16
N GLU A 40 2.01 1.96 37.19
CA GLU A 40 1.62 2.87 36.10
C GLU A 40 2.51 4.12 35.97
N GLU A 41 2.93 4.71 37.08
CA GLU A 41 3.77 5.91 37.11
C GLU A 41 5.22 5.59 36.69
N GLU A 42 5.74 4.46 37.18
CA GLU A 42 7.05 3.95 36.79
C GLU A 42 7.10 3.65 35.29
N LYS A 43 5.99 3.18 34.72
CA LYS A 43 5.89 2.92 33.27
C LYS A 43 6.01 4.20 32.45
N ILE A 44 5.34 5.29 32.84
CA ILE A 44 5.45 6.60 32.17
C ILE A 44 6.86 7.15 32.30
N HIS A 45 7.43 7.13 33.51
CA HIS A 45 8.80 7.60 33.73
C HIS A 45 9.80 6.80 32.87
N LEU A 46 9.61 5.49 32.75
CA LEU A 46 10.47 4.65 31.94
C LEU A 46 10.33 4.94 30.43
N TYR A 47 9.13 5.25 29.96
CA TYR A 47 8.92 5.73 28.59
C TYR A 47 9.69 7.04 28.35
N ASP A 48 9.54 8.03 29.22
CA ASP A 48 10.25 9.31 29.09
C ASP A 48 11.78 9.15 29.19
N GLU A 49 12.26 8.28 30.08
CA GLU A 49 13.68 7.94 30.19
C GLU A 49 14.20 7.29 28.89
N SER A 50 13.42 6.37 28.31
CA SER A 50 13.78 5.73 27.04
C SER A 50 13.88 6.73 25.90
N LEU A 51 12.94 7.68 25.80
CA LEU A 51 12.93 8.71 24.77
C LEU A 51 14.15 9.63 24.90
N ARG A 52 14.45 10.11 26.12
CA ARG A 52 15.64 10.94 26.39
C ARG A 52 16.95 10.21 26.08
N TYR A 53 16.99 8.90 26.26
CA TYR A 53 18.16 8.09 25.95
C TYR A 53 18.38 7.97 24.44
N PHE A 54 17.30 7.70 23.69
CA PHE A 54 17.37 7.55 22.23
C PHE A 54 17.56 8.87 21.47
N GLU A 55 17.23 10.02 22.06
CA GLU A 55 17.58 11.33 21.50
C GLU A 55 19.09 11.57 21.39
N LYS A 56 19.89 10.89 22.22
CA LYS A 56 21.35 11.13 22.32
C LYS A 56 22.19 9.99 21.77
N ASN A 57 21.65 8.78 21.70
CA ASN A 57 22.41 7.57 21.41
C ASN A 57 21.86 6.81 20.20
N ASP A 58 22.77 6.15 19.49
CA ASP A 58 22.41 5.22 18.42
C ASP A 58 21.63 4.03 18.96
N TYR A 59 20.51 3.71 18.29
CA TYR A 59 19.70 2.53 18.59
C TYR A 59 19.83 1.44 17.54
N ILE A 60 19.55 0.22 17.99
CA ILE A 60 19.40 -1.00 17.21
C ILE A 60 17.97 -1.49 17.44
N GLY A 61 17.17 -1.57 16.38
CA GLY A 61 15.75 -1.93 16.44
C GLY A 61 14.85 -0.81 15.95
N LYS A 62 13.54 -0.92 16.21
CA LYS A 62 12.52 0.01 15.73
C LYS A 62 12.09 0.98 16.81
N LEU A 63 12.52 2.22 16.71
CA LEU A 63 12.11 3.27 17.65
C LEU A 63 10.60 3.57 17.57
N SER A 64 9.97 3.33 16.40
CA SER A 64 8.53 3.48 16.20
C SER A 64 7.70 2.70 17.22
N ASP A 65 8.16 1.50 17.58
CA ASP A 65 7.38 0.59 18.41
C ASP A 65 7.23 1.12 19.84
N ILE A 66 8.20 1.91 20.34
CA ILE A 66 8.10 2.61 21.65
C ILE A 66 7.03 3.70 21.59
N TYR A 67 7.03 4.54 20.57
CA TYR A 67 6.02 5.59 20.44
C TYR A 67 4.62 5.01 20.29
N ILE A 68 4.49 3.92 19.52
CA ILE A 68 3.22 3.22 19.31
C ILE A 68 2.74 2.60 20.62
N SER A 69 3.60 1.91 21.38
CA SER A 69 3.21 1.31 22.66
C SER A 69 2.89 2.37 23.71
N TYR A 70 3.57 3.51 23.67
CA TYR A 70 3.29 4.65 24.54
C TYR A 70 1.93 5.28 24.22
N ALA A 71 1.63 5.46 22.93
CA ALA A 71 0.34 5.96 22.48
C ALA A 71 -0.82 5.02 22.87
N TYR A 72 -0.70 3.71 22.63
CA TYR A 72 -1.73 2.74 23.06
C TYR A 72 -1.91 2.68 24.57
N TYR A 73 -0.86 2.95 25.35
CA TYR A 73 -0.99 3.03 26.81
C TYR A 73 -1.90 4.20 27.23
N TYR A 74 -1.74 5.38 26.63
CA TYR A 74 -2.66 6.51 26.88
C TYR A 74 -4.06 6.27 26.32
N TYR A 75 -4.16 5.57 25.18
CA TYR A 75 -5.44 5.16 24.63
C TYR A 75 -6.24 4.30 25.61
N ASN A 76 -5.59 3.29 26.22
CA ASN A 76 -6.23 2.43 27.22
C ASN A 76 -6.68 3.20 28.49
N LYS A 77 -6.06 4.36 28.77
CA LYS A 77 -6.44 5.26 29.86
C LYS A 77 -7.55 6.26 29.48
N ASN A 78 -8.06 6.18 28.25
CA ASN A 78 -9.02 7.15 27.66
C ASN A 78 -8.48 8.59 27.56
N GLU A 79 -7.16 8.79 27.62
CA GLU A 79 -6.53 10.10 27.47
C GLU A 79 -6.13 10.35 26.01
N TYR A 80 -7.14 10.63 25.18
CA TYR A 80 -6.96 10.84 23.74
C TYR A 80 -6.03 12.01 23.39
N THR A 81 -6.12 13.12 24.11
CA THR A 81 -5.31 14.33 23.87
C THR A 81 -3.82 14.07 24.07
N ASN A 82 -3.47 13.31 25.11
CA ASN A 82 -2.09 12.93 25.40
C ASN A 82 -1.55 11.96 24.34
N CYS A 83 -2.39 11.03 23.88
CA CYS A 83 -2.06 10.14 22.77
C CYS A 83 -1.67 10.92 21.49
N ILE A 84 -2.49 11.90 21.08
CA ILE A 84 -2.17 12.75 19.91
C ILE A 84 -0.89 13.55 20.16
N ASN A 85 -0.70 14.09 21.36
CA ASN A 85 0.49 14.87 21.69
C ASN A 85 1.77 14.04 21.54
N ILE A 86 1.74 12.75 21.88
CA ILE A 86 2.88 11.84 21.68
C ILE A 86 3.17 11.62 20.19
N PHE A 87 2.15 11.44 19.36
CA PHE A 87 2.35 11.36 17.91
C PHE A 87 2.91 12.66 17.34
N LYS A 88 2.42 13.82 17.80
CA LYS A 88 2.96 15.13 17.40
C LYS A 88 4.41 15.30 17.87
N LEU A 89 4.76 14.82 19.06
CA LEU A 89 6.15 14.81 19.54
C LEU A 89 7.03 13.94 18.66
N ALA A 90 6.57 12.74 18.29
CA ALA A 90 7.28 11.85 17.37
C ALA A 90 7.54 12.53 16.02
N LEU A 91 6.58 13.31 15.49
CA LEU A 91 6.78 14.08 14.26
C LEU A 91 7.75 15.25 14.40
N LYS A 92 7.79 15.93 15.55
CA LYS A 92 8.81 16.96 15.81
C LYS A 92 10.21 16.35 15.89
N GLN A 93 10.29 15.13 16.43
CA GLN A 93 11.49 14.32 16.58
C GLN A 93 11.85 13.53 15.30
N ASN A 94 11.26 13.85 14.14
CA ASN A 94 11.46 13.14 12.88
C ASN A 94 12.94 13.00 12.46
N ALA A 95 13.80 13.93 12.88
CA ALA A 95 15.24 13.91 12.63
C ALA A 95 16.00 12.73 13.28
N TYR A 96 15.39 12.02 14.25
CA TYR A 96 16.03 10.92 14.98
C TYR A 96 15.69 9.53 14.41
N PHE A 97 14.80 9.42 13.43
CA PHE A 97 14.49 8.13 12.81
C PHE A 97 15.54 7.72 11.78
N LYS A 98 15.91 6.44 11.79
CA LYS A 98 16.89 5.88 10.85
C LYS A 98 16.22 5.41 9.56
N SER A 99 14.91 5.15 9.59
CA SER A 99 14.18 4.60 8.45
C SER A 99 12.84 5.29 8.19
N ALA A 100 12.53 5.49 6.90
CA ALA A 100 11.22 5.87 6.41
C ALA A 100 10.08 4.98 6.93
N ASN A 101 10.37 3.68 7.09
CA ASN A 101 9.41 2.67 7.52
C ASN A 101 8.93 2.88 8.96
N GLU A 102 9.79 3.42 9.85
CA GLU A 102 9.45 3.66 11.25
C GLU A 102 8.42 4.79 11.35
N ILE A 103 8.67 5.87 10.62
CA ILE A 103 7.76 7.01 10.52
C ILE A 103 6.43 6.57 9.89
N ALA A 104 6.47 5.73 8.85
CA ALA A 104 5.26 5.20 8.24
C ALA A 104 4.43 4.35 9.21
N ASN A 105 5.06 3.54 10.07
CA ASN A 105 4.33 2.78 11.09
C ASN A 105 3.67 3.71 12.13
N ILE A 106 4.33 4.81 12.50
CA ILE A 106 3.76 5.82 13.41
C ILE A 106 2.50 6.46 12.79
N PHE A 107 2.56 6.83 11.50
CA PHE A 107 1.39 7.33 10.79
C PHE A 107 0.26 6.29 10.70
N CYS A 108 0.58 5.04 10.41
CA CYS A 108 -0.43 3.97 10.40
C CYS A 108 -1.10 3.83 11.77
N ALA A 109 -0.32 3.79 12.85
CA ALA A 109 -0.86 3.68 14.21
C ALA A 109 -1.71 4.90 14.60
N TRP A 110 -1.30 6.11 14.21
CA TRP A 110 -2.10 7.31 14.46
C TRP A 110 -3.42 7.23 13.69
N ILE A 111 -3.40 6.86 12.40
CA ILE A 111 -4.62 6.67 11.60
C ILE A 111 -5.53 5.60 12.22
N GLU A 112 -4.98 4.49 12.73
CA GLU A 112 -5.76 3.44 13.39
C GLU A 112 -6.50 3.97 14.63
N ILE A 113 -5.83 4.76 15.48
CA ILE A 113 -6.46 5.33 16.69
C ILE A 113 -7.56 6.33 16.32
N GLU A 114 -7.33 7.17 15.32
CA GLU A 114 -8.32 8.13 14.81
C GLU A 114 -9.54 7.41 14.21
N LEU A 115 -9.33 6.26 13.57
CA LEU A 115 -10.39 5.40 13.06
C LEU A 115 -11.19 4.74 14.19
N LEU A 116 -10.54 4.33 15.29
CA LEU A 116 -11.22 3.76 16.46
C LEU A 116 -12.15 4.80 17.12
N GLU A 117 -11.69 6.04 17.25
CA GLU A 117 -12.49 7.17 17.76
C GLU A 117 -13.55 7.68 16.76
N ARG A 118 -13.60 7.11 15.55
CA ARG A 118 -14.54 7.48 14.46
C ARG A 118 -14.33 8.89 13.90
N ASN A 119 -13.16 9.48 14.08
CA ASN A 119 -12.79 10.78 13.51
C ASN A 119 -12.26 10.66 12.08
N TYR A 120 -13.11 10.25 11.14
CA TYR A 120 -12.72 9.96 9.76
C TYR A 120 -12.10 11.14 9.00
N LYS A 121 -12.53 12.38 9.30
CA LYS A 121 -12.01 13.59 8.67
C LYS A 121 -10.58 13.90 9.11
N GLU A 122 -10.29 13.71 10.39
CA GLU A 122 -8.95 13.94 10.95
C GLU A 122 -8.00 12.86 10.46
N ALA A 123 -8.44 11.59 10.44
CA ALA A 123 -7.71 10.49 9.83
C ALA A 123 -7.32 10.77 8.36
N LEU A 124 -8.26 11.32 7.56
CA LEU A 124 -7.99 11.70 6.17
C LEU A 124 -7.00 12.87 6.07
N ASN A 125 -7.11 13.86 6.95
CA ASN A 125 -6.16 14.97 6.98
C ASN A 125 -4.76 14.49 7.36
N ILE A 126 -4.63 13.56 8.31
CA ILE A 126 -3.35 12.95 8.71
C ILE A 126 -2.76 12.14 7.54
N ALA A 127 -3.60 11.36 6.85
CA ALA A 127 -3.19 10.66 5.63
C ALA A 127 -2.62 11.63 4.59
N ARG A 128 -3.26 12.78 4.35
CA ARG A 128 -2.77 13.85 3.45
C ARG A 128 -1.49 14.50 3.95
N LEU A 129 -1.40 14.78 5.24
CA LEU A 129 -0.19 15.33 5.87
C LEU A 129 1.02 14.40 5.67
N SER A 130 0.82 13.07 5.76
CA SER A 130 1.90 12.10 5.53
C SER A 130 2.49 12.19 4.11
N ILE A 131 1.69 12.61 3.13
CA ILE A 131 2.12 12.85 1.74
C ILE A 131 2.81 14.20 1.60
N ASP A 132 2.28 15.25 2.23
CA ASP A 132 2.80 16.61 2.12
C ASP A 132 4.11 16.82 2.90
N ILE A 133 4.34 16.06 3.97
CA ILE A 133 5.64 16.01 4.67
C ILE A 133 6.74 15.54 3.71
N ASN A 134 6.42 14.68 2.75
CA ASN A 134 7.35 14.26 1.70
C ASN A 134 7.56 15.34 0.63
N LYS A 135 6.61 16.28 0.44
CA LYS A 135 6.70 17.37 -0.54
C LYS A 135 7.59 18.53 -0.09
N LYS A 136 8.02 18.61 1.18
CA LYS A 136 8.97 19.65 1.63
C LYS A 136 10.40 19.39 1.11
N SER A 137 10.54 19.20 -0.20
CA SER A 137 11.56 19.86 -1.00
C SER A 137 11.04 21.25 -1.38
N TYR A 138 11.69 22.28 -0.86
CA TYR A 138 11.47 23.71 -1.04
C TYR A 138 10.71 24.19 -2.30
N ASN A 139 9.81 25.16 -2.05
CA ASN A 139 9.17 26.13 -2.95
C ASN A 139 7.81 25.79 -3.57
N THR A 140 6.83 26.59 -3.14
CA THR A 140 5.65 27.07 -3.89
C THR A 140 4.70 26.02 -4.46
N LEU A 141 3.55 25.82 -3.80
CA LEU A 141 2.22 25.39 -4.30
C LEU A 141 1.45 24.96 -3.03
N TYR A 142 0.65 25.77 -2.34
CA TYR A 142 -0.56 26.42 -2.81
C TYR A 142 -0.81 27.72 -2.02
N LYS A 143 -0.68 28.85 -2.72
CA LYS A 143 -1.33 30.11 -2.36
C LYS A 143 -2.74 30.04 -2.97
N SER A 144 -3.70 29.43 -2.28
CA SER A 144 -5.14 29.73 -2.40
C SER A 144 -6.00 28.79 -1.57
N SER A 145 -6.58 29.37 -0.51
CA SER A 145 -7.90 29.07 0.06
C SER A 145 -8.19 27.61 0.44
N THR A 146 -8.05 27.18 1.70
CA THR A 146 -8.89 27.66 2.81
C THR A 146 -8.29 27.19 4.15
N SER A 147 -8.34 28.12 5.09
CA SER A 147 -7.74 28.17 6.42
C SER A 147 -8.44 27.31 7.47
N ILE A 148 -7.64 26.64 8.32
CA ILE A 148 -7.77 26.30 9.76
C ILE A 148 -6.66 25.26 9.99
N LEU A 149 -5.47 25.57 10.53
CA LEU A 149 -5.13 26.23 11.80
C LEU A 149 -3.90 27.12 11.62
N LEU A 150 -4.04 28.39 11.98
CA LEU A 150 -3.09 29.47 11.74
C LEU A 150 -2.54 30.05 13.06
N TYR A 151 -2.29 29.21 14.07
CA TYR A 151 -1.70 29.66 15.33
C TYR A 151 -0.51 28.78 15.70
N GLU A 152 0.68 29.23 15.26
CA GLU A 152 2.03 29.11 15.86
C GLU A 152 3.20 29.12 14.85
N ASP A 153 2.99 29.45 13.57
CA ASP A 153 4.03 29.31 12.54
C ASP A 153 4.94 30.54 12.28
N ILE A 154 4.98 31.55 13.18
CA ILE A 154 5.77 32.78 12.92
C ILE A 154 7.04 32.90 13.79
N SER A 155 7.24 32.09 14.84
CA SER A 155 8.39 32.26 15.76
C SER A 155 9.50 31.20 15.68
N LEU A 156 9.32 30.09 14.95
CA LEU A 156 10.31 29.00 14.90
C LEU A 156 11.18 28.97 13.63
N ASN A 157 11.01 29.94 12.72
CA ASN A 157 11.70 29.96 11.43
C ASN A 157 13.15 30.51 11.48
N ASN A 158 13.63 30.98 12.63
CA ASN A 158 14.97 31.57 12.76
C ASN A 158 15.98 30.72 13.56
N ASN A 159 15.54 29.63 14.22
CA ASN A 159 16.44 28.80 15.05
C ASN A 159 16.78 27.42 14.44
N LEU A 160 16.35 27.13 13.20
CA LEU A 160 16.61 25.86 12.50
C LEU A 160 17.72 25.94 11.43
N LYS A 161 18.48 27.04 11.38
CA LYS A 161 19.57 27.19 10.39
C LYS A 161 20.96 26.81 10.91
N ASN A 162 21.13 26.56 12.21
CA ASN A 162 22.43 26.25 12.79
C ASN A 162 22.41 24.93 13.56
N LYS A 163 22.41 23.82 12.80
CA LYS A 163 23.10 22.57 13.12
C LYS A 163 23.03 21.67 11.89
N ASN A 164 24.14 21.63 11.16
CA ASN A 164 24.38 20.65 10.12
C ASN A 164 24.09 19.25 10.68
N ASN A 165 23.14 18.53 10.04
CA ASN A 165 23.19 17.10 9.75
C ASN A 165 21.78 16.54 9.48
N TYR A 166 21.55 16.17 8.21
CA TYR A 166 20.50 15.28 7.71
C TYR A 166 19.05 15.63 8.10
N HIS A 167 18.45 16.59 7.41
CA HIS A 167 17.05 16.42 7.04
C HIS A 167 16.98 15.21 6.09
N THR A 168 16.93 14.00 6.64
CA THR A 168 16.51 12.83 5.89
C THR A 168 15.04 13.02 5.57
N ASN A 169 14.75 13.73 4.48
CA ASN A 169 13.48 13.65 3.80
C ASN A 169 13.36 12.22 3.27
N PHE A 170 13.03 11.31 4.18
CA PHE A 170 12.72 9.95 3.83
C PHE A 170 11.53 10.00 2.89
N ASN A 171 11.66 9.35 1.73
CA ASN A 171 10.54 9.18 0.82
C ASN A 171 9.49 8.30 1.52
N LEU A 172 8.60 8.89 2.31
CA LEU A 172 7.54 8.18 3.05
C LEU A 172 6.65 7.37 2.09
N LEU A 173 6.56 7.81 0.83
CA LEU A 173 5.88 7.06 -0.23
C LEU A 173 6.54 5.72 -0.59
N SER A 174 7.82 5.51 -0.25
CA SER A 174 8.46 4.20 -0.40
C SER A 174 7.80 3.12 0.48
N CYS A 175 7.08 3.53 1.54
CA CYS A 175 6.38 2.62 2.43
C CYS A 175 5.04 2.19 1.84
N MET A 176 5.05 1.07 1.12
CA MET A 176 3.86 0.52 0.45
C MET A 176 2.64 0.31 1.36
N LYS A 177 2.85 0.03 2.66
CA LYS A 177 1.76 -0.15 3.63
C LYS A 177 0.96 1.13 3.82
N LEU A 178 1.65 2.25 4.03
CA LEU A 178 1.06 3.56 4.20
C LEU A 178 0.37 3.99 2.91
N VAL A 179 1.00 3.78 1.75
CA VAL A 179 0.38 4.02 0.44
C VAL A 179 -0.93 3.22 0.27
N SER A 180 -0.94 1.92 0.61
CA SER A 180 -2.14 1.08 0.61
C SER A 180 -3.26 1.68 1.45
N LEU A 181 -2.96 1.97 2.71
CA LEU A 181 -3.91 2.52 3.67
C LEU A 181 -4.49 3.85 3.19
N ILE A 182 -3.67 4.72 2.60
CA ILE A 182 -4.10 6.03 2.12
C ILE A 182 -5.11 5.92 0.98
N ILE A 183 -4.88 5.07 -0.02
CA ILE A 183 -5.88 4.92 -1.09
C ILE A 183 -7.13 4.26 -0.55
N ASP A 184 -7.02 3.26 0.33
CA ASP A 184 -8.19 2.64 0.97
C ASP A 184 -9.01 3.69 1.74
N MET A 185 -8.36 4.62 2.44
CA MET A 185 -9.00 5.74 3.12
C MET A 185 -9.65 6.75 2.16
N GLU A 186 -8.95 7.15 1.10
CA GLU A 186 -9.50 8.07 0.09
C GLU A 186 -10.66 7.41 -0.69
N MET A 187 -10.65 6.10 -0.93
CA MET A 187 -11.77 5.40 -1.56
C MET A 187 -13.02 5.37 -0.68
N ASN A 188 -12.85 5.20 0.63
CA ASN A 188 -13.97 5.09 1.56
C ASN A 188 -14.55 6.46 1.97
N TYR A 189 -13.68 7.44 2.21
CA TYR A 189 -14.08 8.74 2.79
C TYR A 189 -13.86 9.94 1.86
N GLY A 190 -13.10 9.76 0.77
CA GLY A 190 -12.79 10.81 -0.19
C GLY A 190 -13.81 10.95 -1.32
N THR A 191 -13.53 11.87 -2.24
CA THR A 191 -14.29 12.02 -3.49
C THR A 191 -13.57 11.29 -4.62
N ILE A 192 -14.29 11.00 -5.70
CA ILE A 192 -13.69 10.32 -6.86
C ILE A 192 -12.52 11.14 -7.44
N GLU A 193 -12.67 12.47 -7.52
CA GLU A 193 -11.61 13.35 -7.99
C GLU A 193 -10.37 13.32 -7.09
N THR A 194 -10.54 13.32 -5.76
CA THR A 194 -9.38 13.21 -4.85
C THR A 194 -8.70 11.85 -4.98
N THR A 195 -9.46 10.77 -5.13
CA THR A 195 -8.89 9.43 -5.35
C THR A 195 -8.07 9.34 -6.63
N LEU A 196 -8.54 9.97 -7.72
CA LEU A 196 -7.83 9.98 -8.99
C LEU A 196 -6.56 10.83 -8.94
N ASN A 197 -6.63 12.02 -8.33
CA ASN A 197 -5.46 12.87 -8.12
C ASN A 197 -4.42 12.17 -7.25
N MET A 198 -4.87 11.45 -6.22
CA MET A 198 -3.99 10.68 -5.34
C MET A 198 -3.36 9.50 -6.08
N PHE A 199 -4.12 8.80 -6.90
CA PHE A 199 -3.61 7.73 -7.76
C PHE A 199 -2.55 8.24 -8.75
N ASP A 200 -2.83 9.37 -9.41
CA ASP A 200 -1.90 10.00 -10.34
C ASP A 200 -0.62 10.44 -9.63
N PHE A 201 -0.72 10.94 -8.41
CA PHE A 201 0.45 11.24 -7.58
C PHE A 201 1.29 9.99 -7.26
N PHE A 202 0.65 8.88 -6.89
CA PHE A 202 1.35 7.61 -6.66
C PHE A 202 1.97 7.03 -7.93
N TYR A 203 1.29 7.22 -9.05
CA TYR A 203 1.78 6.85 -10.37
C TYR A 203 3.06 7.62 -10.73
N HIS A 204 3.07 8.94 -10.57
CA HIS A 204 4.26 9.78 -10.80
C HIS A 204 5.41 9.42 -9.85
N SER A 205 5.09 9.08 -8.60
CA SER A 205 6.07 8.67 -7.59
C SER A 205 6.57 7.23 -7.79
N LYS A 206 6.05 6.50 -8.78
CA LYS A 206 6.36 5.08 -9.08
C LYS A 206 6.11 4.12 -7.91
N CYS A 207 5.24 4.49 -6.97
CA CYS A 207 4.96 3.72 -5.75
C CYS A 207 3.62 2.99 -5.89
N ILE A 208 3.48 2.15 -6.92
CA ILE A 208 2.19 1.55 -7.28
C ILE A 208 2.25 0.03 -7.24
N ASN A 209 1.25 -0.59 -6.62
CA ASN A 209 1.12 -2.04 -6.53
C ASN A 209 -0.02 -2.53 -7.43
N VAL A 210 0.08 -3.74 -7.97
CA VAL A 210 -0.94 -4.36 -8.80
C VAL A 210 -2.28 -4.44 -8.07
N LYS A 211 -2.25 -4.87 -6.80
CA LYS A 211 -3.45 -4.95 -5.96
C LYS A 211 -4.15 -3.60 -5.86
N MET A 212 -3.39 -2.52 -5.71
CA MET A 212 -3.91 -1.16 -5.61
C MET A 212 -4.68 -0.76 -6.87
N VAL A 213 -4.09 -0.98 -8.05
CA VAL A 213 -4.72 -0.69 -9.34
C VAL A 213 -6.02 -1.49 -9.48
N LEU A 214 -6.00 -2.77 -9.12
CA LEU A 214 -7.19 -3.62 -9.21
C LEU A 214 -8.31 -3.11 -8.31
N THR A 215 -8.03 -2.78 -7.04
CA THR A 215 -9.03 -2.26 -6.09
C THR A 215 -9.61 -0.92 -6.56
N LEU A 216 -8.76 0.00 -7.01
CA LEU A 216 -9.21 1.31 -7.49
C LEU A 216 -10.07 1.17 -8.74
N ALA A 217 -9.69 0.29 -9.66
CA ALA A 217 -10.46 0.06 -10.87
C ALA A 217 -11.78 -0.69 -10.59
N THR A 218 -11.87 -1.55 -9.57
CA THR A 218 -13.16 -2.11 -9.13
C THR A 218 -14.05 -1.03 -8.53
N TYR A 219 -13.49 -0.18 -7.69
CA TYR A 219 -14.21 0.95 -7.09
C TYR A 219 -14.79 1.91 -8.15
N LEU A 220 -13.98 2.34 -9.13
CA LEU A 220 -14.47 3.22 -10.21
C LEU A 220 -15.55 2.56 -11.06
N TYR A 221 -15.45 1.25 -11.28
CA TYR A 221 -16.46 0.49 -12.03
C TYR A 221 -17.79 0.44 -11.29
N GLU A 222 -17.78 0.23 -9.97
CA GLU A 222 -18.98 0.26 -9.12
C GLU A 222 -19.64 1.65 -9.13
N LYS A 223 -18.83 2.71 -9.11
CA LYS A 223 -19.31 4.11 -9.21
C LYS A 223 -19.77 4.51 -10.63
N LYS A 224 -19.71 3.60 -11.62
CA LYS A 224 -20.07 3.80 -13.04
C LYS A 224 -19.15 4.75 -13.84
N TYR A 225 -17.94 5.02 -13.34
CA TYR A 225 -16.91 5.79 -14.04
C TYR A 225 -16.03 4.87 -14.91
N PHE A 226 -16.61 4.37 -15.98
CA PHE A 226 -15.96 3.35 -16.82
C PHE A 226 -14.72 3.86 -17.55
N ASN A 227 -14.79 5.07 -18.12
CA ASN A 227 -13.67 5.63 -18.90
C ASN A 227 -12.44 5.87 -18.02
N GLU A 228 -12.64 6.34 -16.79
CA GLU A 228 -11.56 6.58 -15.84
C GLU A 228 -10.97 5.26 -15.35
N SER A 229 -11.80 4.25 -15.08
CA SER A 229 -11.32 2.90 -14.78
C SER A 229 -10.43 2.33 -15.90
N PHE A 230 -10.77 2.57 -17.16
CA PHE A 230 -9.96 2.11 -18.28
C PHE A 230 -8.65 2.90 -18.42
N LYS A 231 -8.66 4.22 -18.22
CA LYS A 231 -7.44 5.03 -18.16
C LYS A 231 -6.49 4.57 -17.06
N VAL A 232 -7.02 4.20 -15.90
CA VAL A 232 -6.24 3.65 -14.78
C VAL A 232 -5.54 2.34 -15.18
N TYR A 233 -6.23 1.46 -15.91
CA TYR A 233 -5.62 0.25 -16.44
C TYR A 233 -4.53 0.55 -17.47
N GLU A 234 -4.76 1.45 -18.42
CA GLU A 234 -3.76 1.84 -19.42
C GLU A 234 -2.51 2.45 -18.77
N LYS A 235 -2.68 3.33 -17.78
CA LYS A 235 -1.57 3.87 -16.97
C LYS A 235 -0.82 2.74 -16.26
N ALA A 236 -1.52 1.78 -15.66
CA ALA A 236 -0.87 0.67 -14.97
C ALA A 236 -0.04 -0.20 -15.94
N LEU A 237 -0.53 -0.45 -17.16
CA LEU A 237 0.17 -1.21 -18.19
C LEU A 237 1.49 -0.57 -18.65
N SER A 238 1.61 0.76 -18.60
CA SER A 238 2.87 1.42 -18.96
C SER A 238 3.95 1.32 -17.88
N VAL A 239 3.58 1.04 -16.62
CA VAL A 239 4.54 0.95 -15.51
C VAL A 239 4.92 -0.49 -15.19
N PHE A 240 3.96 -1.41 -15.25
CA PHE A 240 4.23 -2.80 -14.90
C PHE A 240 4.79 -3.60 -16.08
N HIS A 241 5.68 -4.52 -15.74
CA HIS A 241 6.20 -5.52 -16.66
C HIS A 241 5.73 -6.93 -16.26
N TYR A 242 5.80 -7.88 -17.19
CA TYR A 242 5.54 -9.30 -16.90
C TYR A 242 6.43 -9.79 -15.74
N PRO A 243 5.94 -10.61 -14.80
CA PRO A 243 4.65 -11.32 -14.72
C PRO A 243 3.45 -10.57 -14.09
N TYR A 244 3.69 -9.43 -13.45
CA TYR A 244 2.69 -8.70 -12.63
C TYR A 244 1.53 -8.08 -13.42
N VAL A 245 1.71 -7.94 -14.72
CA VAL A 245 0.73 -7.39 -15.66
C VAL A 245 -0.43 -8.36 -15.93
N TYR A 246 -0.21 -9.67 -15.77
CA TYR A 246 -1.19 -10.70 -16.12
C TYR A 246 -2.56 -10.52 -15.43
N PRO A 247 -2.65 -10.34 -14.10
CA PRO A 247 -3.94 -10.13 -13.42
C PRO A 247 -4.65 -8.85 -13.86
N ILE A 248 -3.89 -7.83 -14.25
CA ILE A 248 -4.43 -6.55 -14.73
C ILE A 248 -5.16 -6.75 -16.05
N TYR A 249 -4.52 -7.41 -17.03
CA TYR A 249 -5.16 -7.70 -18.32
C TYR A 249 -6.42 -8.54 -18.15
N VAL A 250 -6.39 -9.59 -17.33
CA VAL A 250 -7.56 -10.46 -17.13
C VAL A 250 -8.76 -9.66 -16.61
N ASN A 251 -8.56 -8.84 -15.58
CA ASN A 251 -9.66 -8.03 -15.03
C ASN A 251 -10.12 -6.95 -16.02
N TYR A 252 -9.18 -6.30 -16.70
CA TYR A 252 -9.49 -5.24 -17.66
C TYR A 252 -10.31 -5.76 -18.83
N ILE A 253 -9.89 -6.88 -19.45
CA ILE A 253 -10.62 -7.49 -20.56
C ILE A 253 -12.01 -7.96 -20.12
N ASN A 254 -12.13 -8.64 -18.96
CA ASN A 254 -13.42 -9.11 -18.47
C ASN A 254 -14.41 -7.94 -18.27
N LYS A 255 -13.97 -6.84 -17.65
CA LYS A 255 -14.78 -5.62 -17.50
C LYS A 255 -15.13 -4.98 -18.83
N TYR A 256 -14.20 -4.98 -19.80
CA TYR A 256 -14.45 -4.42 -21.12
C TYR A 256 -15.49 -5.25 -21.90
N ILE A 257 -15.40 -6.58 -21.87
CA ILE A 257 -16.35 -7.50 -22.52
C ILE A 257 -17.75 -7.34 -21.92
N GLN A 258 -17.87 -7.27 -20.58
CA GLN A 258 -19.15 -7.06 -19.91
C GLN A 258 -19.89 -5.81 -20.42
N ARG A 259 -19.14 -4.75 -20.75
CA ARG A 259 -19.72 -3.46 -21.16
C ARG A 259 -19.95 -3.35 -22.66
N TYR A 260 -18.94 -3.69 -23.48
CA TYR A 260 -18.94 -3.31 -24.90
C TYR A 260 -19.38 -4.40 -25.87
N LYS A 261 -19.66 -5.63 -25.41
CA LYS A 261 -20.20 -6.78 -26.17
C LYS A 261 -19.93 -6.71 -27.70
N ASP A 262 -20.75 -5.98 -28.45
CA ASP A 262 -20.73 -5.96 -29.92
C ASP A 262 -20.05 -4.75 -30.57
N LYS A 263 -19.72 -3.67 -29.84
CA LYS A 263 -19.32 -2.38 -30.44
C LYS A 263 -17.82 -2.26 -30.78
N ASN A 264 -16.91 -2.85 -29.99
CA ASN A 264 -15.46 -2.62 -30.10
C ASN A 264 -14.62 -3.91 -30.17
N ILE A 265 -15.02 -4.86 -31.02
CA ILE A 265 -14.35 -6.17 -31.15
C ILE A 265 -12.88 -6.01 -31.60
N SER A 266 -12.57 -5.01 -32.44
CA SER A 266 -11.19 -4.76 -32.89
C SER A 266 -10.27 -4.35 -31.74
N TYR A 267 -10.73 -3.44 -30.88
CA TYR A 267 -9.93 -2.97 -29.74
C TYR A 267 -9.66 -4.09 -28.73
N VAL A 268 -10.67 -4.92 -28.44
CA VAL A 268 -10.49 -6.10 -27.57
C VAL A 268 -9.44 -7.06 -28.15
N ARG A 269 -9.45 -7.28 -29.46
CA ARG A 269 -8.43 -8.12 -30.13
C ARG A 269 -7.03 -7.54 -30.00
N ASP A 270 -6.88 -6.24 -30.20
CA ASP A 270 -5.58 -5.59 -30.05
C ASP A 270 -5.11 -5.63 -28.60
N LEU A 271 -6.04 -5.56 -27.63
CA LEU A 271 -5.73 -5.75 -26.23
C LEU A 271 -5.24 -7.18 -25.90
N PHE A 272 -5.90 -8.19 -26.47
CA PHE A 272 -5.46 -9.58 -26.35
C PHE A 272 -4.09 -9.79 -27.00
N LYS A 273 -3.81 -9.16 -28.15
CA LYS A 273 -2.49 -9.21 -28.78
C LYS A 273 -1.43 -8.52 -27.94
N GLN A 274 -1.73 -7.35 -27.37
CA GLN A 274 -0.83 -6.66 -26.44
C GLN A 274 -0.56 -7.51 -25.19
N ALA A 275 -1.58 -8.19 -24.67
CA ALA A 275 -1.40 -9.16 -23.59
C ALA A 275 -0.50 -10.33 -24.04
N ILE A 276 -0.66 -10.88 -25.25
CA ILE A 276 0.12 -12.05 -25.70
C ILE A 276 1.59 -11.71 -26.03
N TYR A 277 1.82 -10.61 -26.75
CA TYR A 277 3.13 -10.28 -27.31
C TYR A 277 3.90 -9.25 -26.45
N GLY A 278 3.24 -8.60 -25.49
CA GLY A 278 3.78 -7.46 -24.76
C GLY A 278 3.99 -6.24 -25.69
N ASN A 279 4.24 -5.07 -25.11
CA ASN A 279 4.50 -3.86 -25.91
C ASN A 279 5.79 -3.95 -26.75
N ASP A 280 6.72 -4.85 -26.40
CA ASP A 280 8.05 -4.94 -27.03
C ASP A 280 8.25 -6.16 -27.94
N ASN A 281 7.22 -6.99 -28.20
CA ASN A 281 7.34 -8.25 -28.98
C ASN A 281 8.48 -9.19 -28.50
N LYS A 282 8.98 -8.99 -27.27
CA LYS A 282 10.14 -9.71 -26.68
C LYS A 282 9.82 -10.35 -25.34
N THR A 283 8.85 -9.81 -24.59
CA THR A 283 8.39 -10.37 -23.32
C THR A 283 7.26 -11.36 -23.60
N PHE A 284 7.65 -12.60 -23.92
CA PHE A 284 6.70 -13.70 -23.97
C PHE A 284 6.08 -13.92 -22.59
N ILE A 285 4.76 -14.11 -22.54
CA ILE A 285 4.06 -14.52 -21.33
C ILE A 285 4.77 -15.76 -20.76
N PRO A 286 4.99 -15.83 -19.43
CA PRO A 286 5.35 -17.10 -18.80
C PRO A 286 4.33 -18.18 -19.16
N LYS A 287 4.80 -19.35 -19.61
CA LYS A 287 3.97 -20.38 -20.25
C LYS A 287 2.74 -20.81 -19.42
N GLU A 288 2.83 -20.71 -18.10
CA GLU A 288 1.77 -21.01 -17.13
C GLU A 288 0.52 -20.13 -17.30
N PHE A 289 0.69 -18.84 -17.62
CA PHE A 289 -0.39 -17.87 -17.69
C PHE A 289 -1.02 -17.75 -19.07
N ALA A 290 -0.29 -18.16 -20.11
CA ALA A 290 -0.73 -18.10 -21.50
C ALA A 290 -2.04 -18.88 -21.71
N LYS A 291 -2.17 -20.03 -21.05
CA LYS A 291 -3.36 -20.90 -21.09
C LYS A 291 -4.67 -20.15 -20.84
N HIS A 292 -4.72 -19.38 -19.76
CA HIS A 292 -5.95 -18.71 -19.34
C HIS A 292 -6.33 -17.59 -20.31
N ILE A 293 -5.36 -16.80 -20.78
CA ILE A 293 -5.61 -15.74 -21.78
C ILE A 293 -6.11 -16.36 -23.09
N PHE A 294 -5.49 -17.43 -23.58
CA PHE A 294 -5.93 -18.10 -24.81
C PHE A 294 -7.33 -18.71 -24.69
N LEU A 295 -7.67 -19.33 -23.55
CA LEU A 295 -9.03 -19.81 -23.29
C LEU A 295 -10.04 -18.66 -23.27
N MET A 296 -9.70 -17.56 -22.61
CA MET A 296 -10.56 -16.39 -22.52
C MET A 296 -10.76 -15.74 -23.89
N TYR A 297 -9.71 -15.68 -24.71
CA TYR A 297 -9.77 -15.15 -26.07
C TYR A 297 -10.60 -16.04 -27.00
N ALA A 298 -10.47 -17.36 -26.88
CA ALA A 298 -11.29 -18.30 -27.63
C ALA A 298 -12.78 -18.23 -27.25
N ASN A 299 -13.09 -18.09 -25.95
CA ASN A 299 -14.47 -17.87 -25.50
C ASN A 299 -15.05 -16.55 -26.03
N PHE A 300 -14.24 -15.49 -26.08
CA PHE A 300 -14.64 -14.21 -26.66
C PHE A 300 -14.95 -14.33 -28.17
N GLU A 301 -14.07 -14.95 -28.96
CA GLU A 301 -14.31 -15.15 -30.39
C GLU A 301 -15.46 -16.13 -30.69
N SER A 302 -15.70 -17.11 -29.82
CA SER A 302 -16.88 -18.00 -29.95
C SER A 302 -18.20 -17.22 -29.80
N ASN A 303 -18.22 -16.16 -28.99
CA ASN A 303 -19.44 -15.40 -28.71
C ASN A 303 -19.64 -14.22 -29.67
N TYR A 304 -18.55 -13.56 -30.10
CA TYR A 304 -18.60 -12.29 -30.85
C TYR A 304 -17.86 -12.35 -32.21
N GLY A 305 -17.24 -13.47 -32.54
CA GLY A 305 -16.25 -13.58 -33.61
C GLY A 305 -16.62 -14.52 -34.74
N PHE A 306 -15.64 -14.72 -35.63
CA PHE A 306 -15.71 -15.66 -36.74
C PHE A 306 -14.98 -16.95 -36.35
N ILE A 307 -15.65 -18.10 -36.51
CA ILE A 307 -15.12 -19.41 -36.15
C ILE A 307 -13.76 -19.72 -36.86
N LYS A 308 -13.53 -19.15 -38.05
CA LYS A 308 -12.24 -19.29 -38.76
C LYS A 308 -11.07 -18.63 -38.02
N LYS A 309 -11.30 -17.49 -37.37
CA LYS A 309 -10.28 -16.78 -36.58
C LYS A 309 -10.02 -17.48 -35.25
N GLU A 310 -11.08 -17.99 -34.63
CA GLU A 310 -10.98 -18.83 -33.45
C GLU A 310 -10.03 -20.04 -33.67
N LEU A 311 -10.15 -20.72 -34.80
CA LEU A 311 -9.24 -21.81 -35.19
C LEU A 311 -7.79 -21.33 -35.41
N SER A 312 -7.59 -20.11 -35.92
CA SER A 312 -6.25 -19.51 -36.08
C SER A 312 -5.61 -19.24 -34.71
N ILE A 313 -6.40 -18.77 -33.75
CA ILE A 313 -5.94 -18.47 -32.39
C ILE A 313 -5.52 -19.75 -31.67
N TYR A 314 -6.30 -20.84 -31.82
CA TYR A 314 -5.89 -22.14 -31.29
C TYR A 314 -4.59 -22.65 -31.92
N LYS A 315 -4.35 -22.39 -33.21
CA LYS A 315 -3.08 -22.72 -33.87
C LYS A 315 -1.91 -21.87 -33.35
N GLU A 316 -2.13 -20.58 -33.13
CA GLU A 316 -1.15 -19.66 -32.54
C GLU A 316 -0.83 -20.00 -31.08
N ALA A 317 -1.78 -20.57 -30.34
CA ALA A 317 -1.58 -20.96 -28.95
C ALA A 317 -0.60 -22.14 -28.79
N ILE A 318 -0.70 -23.17 -29.62
CA ILE A 318 0.08 -24.42 -29.55
C ILE A 318 1.59 -24.25 -29.26
N PRO A 319 2.34 -23.35 -29.94
CA PRO A 319 3.76 -23.17 -29.67
C PRO A 319 4.10 -22.59 -28.29
N PHE A 320 3.16 -21.90 -27.64
CA PHE A 320 3.40 -21.21 -26.37
C PHE A 320 3.01 -22.03 -25.13
N LEU A 321 2.32 -23.16 -25.30
CA LEU A 321 1.84 -23.99 -24.19
C LEU A 321 2.84 -25.06 -23.74
N GLU A 322 2.76 -25.44 -22.47
CA GLU A 322 3.47 -26.59 -21.93
C GLU A 322 2.88 -27.93 -22.42
N GLU A 323 3.74 -28.95 -22.51
CA GLU A 323 3.43 -30.32 -22.96
C GLU A 323 2.09 -30.89 -22.44
N PRO A 324 1.75 -30.85 -21.14
CA PRO A 324 0.49 -31.40 -20.63
C PRO A 324 -0.75 -30.59 -21.06
N ASP A 325 -0.59 -29.28 -21.24
CA ASP A 325 -1.70 -28.39 -21.58
C ASP A 325 -1.96 -28.33 -23.09
N LYS A 326 -0.95 -28.62 -23.93
CA LYS A 326 -1.13 -28.87 -25.36
C LYS A 326 -2.19 -29.93 -25.62
N ILE A 327 -2.18 -31.04 -24.87
CA ILE A 327 -3.14 -32.15 -25.04
C ILE A 327 -4.58 -31.68 -24.79
N LYS A 328 -4.80 -30.85 -23.76
CA LYS A 328 -6.13 -30.27 -23.47
C LYS A 328 -6.58 -29.33 -24.59
N PHE A 329 -5.68 -28.50 -25.10
CA PHE A 329 -5.96 -27.61 -26.21
C PHE A 329 -6.27 -28.36 -27.51
N TYR A 330 -5.54 -29.44 -27.82
CA TYR A 330 -5.82 -30.30 -28.97
C TYR A 330 -7.20 -30.97 -28.87
N LYS A 331 -7.59 -31.46 -27.68
CA LYS A 331 -8.94 -32.03 -27.49
C LYS A 331 -10.04 -30.99 -27.72
N ILE A 332 -9.87 -29.78 -27.21
CA ILE A 332 -10.83 -28.68 -27.42
C ILE A 332 -10.88 -28.30 -28.91
N PHE A 333 -9.74 -28.16 -29.55
CA PHE A 333 -9.64 -27.85 -30.98
C PHE A 333 -10.35 -28.89 -31.84
N ILE A 334 -10.11 -30.19 -31.61
CA ILE A 334 -10.76 -31.29 -32.32
C ILE A 334 -12.28 -31.25 -32.09
N SER A 335 -12.73 -31.00 -30.86
CA SER A 335 -14.17 -30.93 -30.56
C SER A 335 -14.88 -29.80 -31.33
N LYS A 336 -14.22 -28.63 -31.45
CA LYS A 336 -14.77 -27.49 -32.19
C LYS A 336 -14.71 -27.67 -33.70
N VAL A 337 -13.65 -28.26 -34.25
CA VAL A 337 -13.60 -28.64 -35.68
C VAL A 337 -14.71 -29.64 -36.00
N LYS A 338 -14.94 -30.62 -35.12
CA LYS A 338 -16.01 -31.61 -35.29
C LYS A 338 -17.40 -30.95 -35.26
N GLN A 339 -17.66 -30.02 -34.34
CA GLN A 339 -18.92 -29.24 -34.33
C GLN A 339 -19.13 -28.41 -35.60
N GLN A 340 -18.05 -27.91 -36.22
CA GLN A 340 -18.13 -27.22 -37.51
C GLN A 340 -18.51 -28.14 -38.66
N SER A 341 -18.02 -29.38 -38.67
CA SER A 341 -18.35 -30.35 -39.72
C SER A 341 -19.82 -30.80 -39.71
N TYR A 342 -20.52 -30.70 -38.58
CA TYR A 342 -21.95 -31.01 -38.46
C TYR A 342 -22.89 -29.82 -38.74
N LYS A 343 -22.35 -28.60 -38.89
CA LYS A 343 -23.12 -27.39 -39.21
C LYS A 343 -23.13 -27.06 -40.71
N LYS A 344 -22.37 -27.79 -41.52
CA LYS A 344 -22.55 -27.88 -42.98
C LYS A 344 -23.42 -29.10 -43.27
#